data_AF-A0A2V5QRI3-F1
#
_entry.id   AF-A0A2V5QRI3-F1
#
_cell.length_a   1.000
_cell.length_b   1.000
_cell.length_c   1.000
_cell.angle_alpha   90.00
_cell.angle_beta   90.00
_cell.angle_gamma   90.00
#
_symmetry.space_group_name_H-M   'P 1'
#
loop_
_entity.id
_entity.type
_entity.pdbx_description
1 polymer ?
#
loop_
_entity_poly.entity_id
_entity_poly.type
_entity_poly.pdbx_seq_one_letter_code
_entity_poly.pdbx_strand_id
1 'polypeptide(L)'
;MSTIYLINVGANLGHKSIARSPIFRNGTFVYVPFPHPGRRGARSYPKEARPFVRGIDVRDTHCDPDWDNLTYGTNIGLKHVIEDDILLYWALLWNNTGDSWEEFTGDRGWYLIGALRVREIFEPGMSPEESRYSRYSAHVDRARRNVHFADGRVPPGNRVFIGGLRFSRRFGKAVYFEAGEPGGLMFRTVRTQSNAPLTIGGSSDWRSNTRIPRPAWNLDKASERRRARTVRDAILSETRFDLLKNIDEI
;
A
#
# COMPACT_ATOMS: atom_id res chain seq x y z
N MET A 1 4.32 18.46 9.83
CA MET A 1 2.96 18.64 9.29
C MET A 1 2.84 17.74 8.08
N SER A 2 1.95 16.73 8.12
CA SER A 2 2.03 15.52 7.29
C SER A 2 0.74 15.28 6.50
N THR A 3 0.86 14.66 5.34
CA THR A 3 -0.26 14.18 4.52
C THR A 3 -0.27 12.66 4.48
N ILE A 4 -1.46 12.09 4.55
CA ILE A 4 -1.70 10.67 4.33
C ILE A 4 -2.12 10.47 2.87
N TYR A 5 -1.35 9.66 2.16
CA TYR A 5 -1.59 9.22 0.80
C TYR A 5 -2.26 7.86 0.81
N LEU A 6 -3.25 7.68 -0.06
CA LEU A 6 -3.94 6.42 -0.25
C LEU A 6 -3.41 5.75 -1.52
N ILE A 7 -2.95 4.50 -1.40
CA ILE A 7 -2.23 3.78 -2.45
C ILE A 7 -2.85 2.41 -2.68
N ASN A 8 -3.36 2.19 -3.89
CA ASN A 8 -3.86 0.90 -4.32
C ASN A 8 -2.71 0.00 -4.75
N VAL A 9 -2.63 -1.21 -4.18
CA VAL A 9 -1.53 -2.14 -4.44
C VAL A 9 -2.01 -3.59 -4.59
N GLY A 10 -1.12 -4.44 -5.09
CA GLY A 10 -1.34 -5.88 -5.22
C GLY A 10 -2.17 -6.31 -6.42
N ALA A 11 -2.43 -7.63 -6.49
CA ALA A 11 -3.29 -8.22 -7.49
C ALA A 11 -4.73 -7.66 -7.37
N ASN A 12 -5.29 -7.22 -8.50
CA ASN A 12 -6.55 -6.49 -8.56
C ASN A 12 -7.55 -7.21 -9.49
N LEU A 13 -8.72 -6.60 -9.75
CA LEU A 13 -9.75 -7.19 -10.62
C LEU A 13 -9.23 -7.62 -12.00
N GLY A 14 -8.27 -6.89 -12.57
CA GLY A 14 -7.64 -7.25 -13.85
C GLY A 14 -6.81 -8.53 -13.80
N HIS A 15 -6.37 -8.95 -12.61
CA HIS A 15 -5.54 -10.13 -12.39
C HIS A 15 -6.36 -11.32 -11.84
N LYS A 16 -7.69 -11.19 -11.72
CA LYS A 16 -8.56 -12.17 -11.05
C LYS A 16 -8.42 -13.61 -11.56
N SER A 17 -7.96 -13.84 -12.79
CA SER A 17 -7.78 -15.18 -13.35
C SER A 17 -6.45 -15.83 -13.00
N ILE A 18 -5.46 -15.06 -12.55
CA ILE A 18 -4.05 -15.48 -12.41
C ILE A 18 -3.42 -15.16 -11.05
N ALA A 19 -3.90 -14.17 -10.31
CA ALA A 19 -3.37 -13.79 -9.00
C ALA A 19 -4.47 -13.18 -8.12
N ARG A 20 -4.57 -13.62 -6.86
CA ARG A 20 -5.58 -13.14 -5.90
C ARG A 20 -5.00 -13.10 -4.50
N SER A 21 -5.14 -11.97 -3.79
CA SER A 21 -4.82 -11.91 -2.36
C SER A 21 -5.95 -12.54 -1.54
N PRO A 22 -5.74 -13.65 -0.80
CA PRO A 22 -6.78 -14.23 0.04
C PRO A 22 -6.97 -13.47 1.35
N ILE A 23 -8.22 -13.38 1.81
CA ILE A 23 -8.59 -13.06 3.19
C ILE A 23 -9.33 -14.25 3.81
N PHE A 24 -8.97 -14.57 5.04
CA PHE A 24 -9.50 -15.73 5.77
C PHE A 24 -10.52 -15.29 6.82
N ARG A 25 -11.31 -16.25 7.33
CA ARG A 25 -12.39 -16.01 8.30
C ARG A 25 -11.95 -15.24 9.56
N ASN A 26 -10.70 -15.39 9.99
CA ASN A 26 -10.15 -14.70 11.16
C ASN A 26 -9.66 -13.25 10.87
N GLY A 27 -9.85 -12.75 9.64
CA GLY A 27 -9.44 -11.43 9.17
C GLY A 27 -7.96 -11.33 8.76
N THR A 28 -7.18 -12.40 8.91
CA THR A 28 -5.81 -12.47 8.39
C THR A 28 -5.82 -12.65 6.88
N PHE A 29 -4.72 -12.31 6.22
CA PHE A 29 -4.63 -12.31 4.77
C PHE A 29 -3.20 -12.57 4.28
N VAL A 30 -3.09 -13.00 3.03
CA VAL A 30 -1.83 -13.02 2.29
C VAL A 30 -1.84 -11.91 1.26
N TYR A 31 -0.78 -11.11 1.25
CA TYR A 31 -0.58 -10.10 0.22
C TYR A 31 0.03 -10.75 -1.03
N VAL A 32 -0.69 -10.70 -2.15
CA VAL A 32 -0.19 -11.15 -3.45
C VAL A 32 0.13 -9.93 -4.31
N PRO A 33 1.42 -9.64 -4.60
CA PRO A 33 1.80 -8.53 -5.47
C PRO A 33 1.26 -8.72 -6.90
N PHE A 34 1.17 -7.63 -7.66
CA PHE A 34 0.67 -7.74 -9.04
C PHE A 34 1.66 -8.50 -9.94
N PRO A 35 1.18 -9.35 -10.86
CA PRO A 35 2.03 -10.00 -11.87
C PRO A 35 2.72 -8.97 -12.75
N HIS A 36 4.01 -9.17 -13.05
CA HIS A 36 4.75 -8.20 -13.86
C HIS A 36 5.68 -8.81 -14.90
N PRO A 37 5.13 -9.58 -15.86
CA PRO A 37 5.93 -10.41 -16.75
C PRO A 37 6.97 -9.63 -17.56
N GLY A 38 8.20 -10.15 -17.62
CA GLY A 38 9.25 -9.74 -18.54
C GLY A 38 9.88 -8.38 -18.25
N ARG A 39 9.80 -7.88 -17.01
CA ARG A 39 10.33 -6.56 -16.64
C ARG A 39 11.61 -6.66 -15.82
N ARG A 40 12.49 -5.67 -15.97
CA ARG A 40 13.67 -5.51 -15.10
C ARG A 40 13.21 -5.33 -13.65
N GLY A 41 13.91 -5.98 -12.73
CA GLY A 41 13.56 -5.97 -11.30
C GLY A 41 12.56 -7.05 -10.87
N ALA A 42 12.11 -7.93 -11.77
CA ALA A 42 11.30 -9.09 -11.42
C ALA A 42 11.85 -9.86 -10.20
N ARG A 43 10.97 -10.15 -9.24
CA ARG A 43 11.28 -10.96 -8.06
C ARG A 43 10.43 -12.21 -8.03
N SER A 44 10.93 -13.21 -7.32
CA SER A 44 10.09 -14.31 -6.91
C SER A 44 8.97 -13.85 -6.01
N TYR A 45 7.77 -14.37 -6.27
CA TYR A 45 6.66 -14.26 -5.35
C TYR A 45 7.10 -14.75 -3.95
N PRO A 46 6.72 -14.02 -2.89
CA PRO A 46 6.85 -14.50 -1.51
C PRO A 46 6.28 -15.92 -1.42
N LYS A 47 6.91 -16.79 -0.63
CA LYS A 47 6.56 -18.22 -0.59
C LYS A 47 5.07 -18.42 -0.25
N GLU A 48 4.58 -17.63 0.69
CA GLU A 48 3.19 -17.59 1.15
C GLU A 48 2.20 -17.13 0.06
N ALA A 49 2.65 -16.36 -0.94
CA ALA A 49 1.81 -15.87 -2.03
C ALA A 49 1.68 -16.87 -3.19
N ARG A 50 2.62 -17.82 -3.32
CA ARG A 50 2.68 -18.77 -4.45
C ARG A 50 1.45 -19.67 -4.60
N PRO A 51 0.80 -20.16 -3.52
CA PRO A 51 -0.44 -20.95 -3.64
C PRO A 51 -1.59 -20.16 -4.29
N PHE A 52 -1.51 -18.84 -4.31
CA PHE A 52 -2.58 -17.96 -4.75
C PHE A 52 -2.27 -17.28 -6.09
N VAL A 53 -1.34 -17.85 -6.86
CA VAL A 53 -1.07 -17.47 -8.24
C VAL A 53 -1.13 -18.70 -9.15
N ARG A 54 -1.54 -18.51 -10.41
CA ARG A 54 -1.57 -19.59 -11.41
C ARG A 54 -1.33 -19.06 -12.82
N GLY A 55 -0.77 -19.92 -13.68
CA GLY A 55 -0.56 -19.61 -15.09
C GLY A 55 0.42 -18.46 -15.35
N ILE A 56 1.32 -18.18 -14.40
CA ILE A 56 2.37 -17.16 -14.48
C ILE A 56 3.69 -17.71 -13.93
N ASP A 57 4.82 -17.14 -14.35
CA ASP A 57 6.12 -17.47 -13.74
C ASP A 57 6.20 -16.91 -12.33
N VAL A 58 6.40 -17.80 -11.35
CA VAL A 58 6.51 -17.44 -9.92
C VAL A 58 7.74 -16.58 -9.62
N ARG A 59 8.67 -16.42 -10.57
CA ARG A 59 9.85 -15.56 -10.48
C ARG A 59 9.61 -14.13 -10.97
N ASP A 60 8.40 -13.84 -11.45
CA ASP A 60 8.13 -12.65 -12.25
C ASP A 60 7.04 -11.75 -11.64
N THR A 61 7.36 -11.21 -10.46
CA THR A 61 6.50 -10.25 -9.76
C THR A 61 7.19 -8.94 -9.43
N HIS A 62 6.39 -7.92 -9.20
CA HIS A 62 6.85 -6.61 -8.73
C HIS A 62 6.37 -6.42 -7.28
N CYS A 63 7.24 -6.79 -6.33
CA CYS A 63 6.97 -6.71 -4.89
C CYS A 63 7.01 -5.26 -4.39
N ASP A 64 5.95 -4.50 -4.65
CA ASP A 64 5.71 -3.20 -4.02
C ASP A 64 4.31 -3.19 -3.38
N PRO A 65 4.18 -2.85 -2.09
CA PRO A 65 5.25 -2.53 -1.15
C PRO A 65 6.08 -3.76 -0.81
N ASP A 66 7.38 -3.55 -0.61
CA ASP A 66 8.26 -4.54 -0.01
C ASP A 66 8.09 -4.45 1.51
N TRP A 67 7.29 -5.36 2.07
CA TRP A 67 6.95 -5.37 3.48
C TRP A 67 8.10 -5.83 4.39
N ASP A 68 9.02 -6.65 3.88
CA ASP A 68 10.16 -7.14 4.65
C ASP A 68 11.18 -6.03 4.85
N ASN A 69 11.37 -5.19 3.83
CA ASN A 69 12.30 -4.06 3.88
C ASN A 69 11.60 -2.73 4.19
N LEU A 70 10.27 -2.71 4.28
CA LEU A 70 9.45 -1.51 4.49
C LEU A 70 9.81 -0.41 3.50
N THR A 71 9.82 -0.76 2.21
CA THR A 71 10.11 0.15 1.11
C THR A 71 8.98 0.11 0.07
N TYR A 72 8.88 1.17 -0.71
CA TYR A 72 7.92 1.27 -1.79
C TYR A 72 8.50 2.12 -2.92
N GLY A 73 8.48 1.63 -4.16
CA GLY A 73 8.84 2.43 -5.32
C GLY A 73 7.67 2.67 -6.26
N THR A 74 7.64 3.83 -6.91
CA THR A 74 6.63 4.14 -7.94
C THR A 74 7.11 5.24 -8.87
N ASN A 75 6.58 5.23 -10.10
CA ASN A 75 6.69 6.32 -11.07
C ASN A 75 5.41 7.17 -11.19
N ILE A 76 4.39 6.92 -10.37
CA ILE A 76 3.06 7.55 -10.51
C ILE A 76 2.60 8.17 -9.18
N GLY A 77 2.03 9.38 -9.27
CA GLY A 77 1.11 9.96 -8.27
C GLY A 77 1.72 10.51 -6.98
N LEU A 78 3.00 10.25 -6.70
CA LEU A 78 3.63 10.56 -5.41
C LEU A 78 4.76 11.61 -5.49
N LYS A 79 4.71 12.54 -6.45
CA LYS A 79 5.76 13.57 -6.62
C LYS A 79 5.88 14.56 -5.45
N HIS A 80 4.80 14.77 -4.70
CA HIS A 80 4.75 15.74 -3.60
C HIS A 80 4.90 15.13 -2.21
N VAL A 81 5.12 13.81 -2.13
CA VAL A 81 5.39 13.15 -0.84
C VAL A 81 6.70 13.70 -0.28
N ILE A 82 6.66 14.04 1.01
CA ILE A 82 7.80 14.49 1.81
C ILE A 82 8.07 13.54 2.99
N GLU A 83 9.13 13.80 3.75
CA GLU A 83 9.41 13.07 4.99
C GLU A 83 8.25 13.23 6.00
N ASP A 84 7.99 12.20 6.79
CA ASP A 84 6.90 12.08 7.76
C ASP A 84 5.47 12.06 7.19
N ASP A 85 5.30 12.13 5.86
CA ASP A 85 4.05 11.71 5.22
C ASP A 85 3.80 10.21 5.46
N ILE A 86 2.53 9.82 5.38
CA ILE A 86 2.10 8.42 5.52
C ILE A 86 1.60 7.90 4.19
N LEU A 87 2.17 6.79 3.75
CA LEU A 87 1.67 5.99 2.65
C LEU A 87 0.76 4.90 3.23
N LEU A 88 -0.56 5.02 3.06
CA LEU A 88 -1.55 4.04 3.52
C LEU A 88 -1.97 3.15 2.34
N TYR A 89 -1.80 1.85 2.50
CA TYR A 89 -1.97 0.87 1.44
C TYR A 89 -3.29 0.13 1.57
N TRP A 90 -3.97 -0.04 0.45
CA TRP A 90 -5.19 -0.81 0.35
C TRP A 90 -5.17 -1.72 -0.88
N ALA A 91 -5.83 -2.87 -0.76
CA ALA A 91 -5.80 -3.92 -1.76
C ALA A 91 -7.16 -4.63 -1.89
N LEU A 92 -7.36 -5.28 -3.03
CA LEU A 92 -8.48 -6.18 -3.24
C LEU A 92 -8.16 -7.53 -2.61
N LEU A 93 -8.97 -7.95 -1.64
CA LEU A 93 -8.85 -9.27 -1.04
C LEU A 93 -10.07 -10.13 -1.39
N TRP A 94 -9.84 -11.43 -1.56
CA TRP A 94 -10.84 -12.42 -1.96
C TRP A 94 -11.03 -13.43 -0.84
N ASN A 95 -12.28 -13.71 -0.49
CA ASN A 95 -12.59 -14.71 0.53
C ASN A 95 -12.08 -16.08 0.08
N ASN A 96 -11.25 -16.68 0.93
CA ASN A 96 -10.68 -18.00 0.72
C ASN A 96 -10.93 -18.86 1.96
N THR A 97 -11.37 -20.10 1.75
CA THR A 97 -11.72 -21.03 2.84
C THR A 97 -10.62 -22.03 3.18
N GLY A 98 -9.54 -22.07 2.38
CA GLY A 98 -8.38 -22.94 2.55
C GLY A 98 -7.07 -22.14 2.39
N ASP A 99 -6.06 -22.78 1.81
CA ASP A 99 -4.71 -22.26 1.67
C ASP A 99 -4.18 -22.32 0.22
N SER A 100 -5.06 -22.58 -0.75
CA SER A 100 -4.70 -22.70 -2.16
C SER A 100 -5.63 -21.90 -3.08
N TRP A 101 -5.44 -22.06 -4.39
CA TRP A 101 -6.19 -21.34 -5.41
C TRP A 101 -7.63 -21.87 -5.53
N GLU A 102 -7.84 -23.15 -5.23
CA GLU A 102 -9.09 -23.87 -5.43
C GLU A 102 -10.18 -23.42 -4.46
N GLU A 103 -9.81 -22.90 -3.27
CA GLU A 103 -10.78 -22.54 -2.22
C GLU A 103 -11.25 -21.07 -2.23
N PHE A 104 -10.97 -20.32 -3.32
CA PHE A 104 -11.55 -19.00 -3.51
C PHE A 104 -13.06 -19.07 -3.76
N THR A 105 -13.84 -18.44 -2.90
CA THR A 105 -15.31 -18.40 -2.98
C THR A 105 -15.85 -17.48 -4.10
N GLY A 106 -15.03 -16.52 -4.56
CA GLY A 106 -15.42 -15.49 -5.51
C GLY A 106 -15.87 -14.17 -4.86
N ASP A 107 -16.24 -14.21 -3.58
CA ASP A 107 -16.51 -13.01 -2.77
C ASP A 107 -15.24 -12.21 -2.54
N ARG A 108 -15.38 -10.88 -2.49
CA ARG A 108 -14.24 -9.97 -2.40
C ARG A 108 -14.60 -8.63 -1.79
N GLY A 109 -13.60 -7.95 -1.27
CA GLY A 109 -13.72 -6.61 -0.71
C GLY A 109 -12.42 -5.82 -0.84
N TRP A 110 -12.50 -4.53 -0.57
CA TRP A 110 -11.35 -3.64 -0.52
C TRP A 110 -10.97 -3.39 0.94
N TYR A 111 -9.69 -3.55 1.25
CA TYR A 111 -9.21 -3.52 2.62
C TYR A 111 -7.94 -2.67 2.74
N LEU A 112 -7.77 -2.00 3.87
CA LEU A 112 -6.49 -1.43 4.29
C LEU A 112 -5.60 -2.57 4.78
N ILE A 113 -4.34 -2.60 4.31
CA ILE A 113 -3.44 -3.75 4.52
C ILE A 113 -2.09 -3.39 5.14
N GLY A 114 -1.76 -2.10 5.25
CA GLY A 114 -0.50 -1.66 5.84
C GLY A 114 -0.25 -0.18 5.65
N ALA A 115 0.80 0.33 6.29
CA ALA A 115 1.23 1.71 6.14
C ALA A 115 2.76 1.82 6.21
N LEU A 116 3.31 2.81 5.51
CA LEU A 116 4.69 3.28 5.65
C LEU A 116 4.67 4.76 6.04
N ARG A 117 5.32 5.14 7.14
CA ARG A 117 5.65 6.55 7.40
C ARG A 117 7.02 6.86 6.80
N VAL A 118 7.07 7.79 5.86
CA VAL A 118 8.25 8.10 5.06
C VAL A 118 9.36 8.67 5.95
N ARG A 119 10.56 8.11 5.84
CA ARG A 119 11.78 8.59 6.51
C ARG A 119 12.87 9.02 5.56
N GLU A 120 12.90 8.41 4.39
CA GLU A 120 13.80 8.82 3.32
C GLU A 120 13.11 8.62 1.99
N ILE A 121 13.51 9.47 1.04
CA ILE A 121 13.09 9.40 -0.34
C ILE A 121 14.36 9.41 -1.19
N PHE A 122 14.48 8.44 -2.07
CA PHE A 122 15.47 8.45 -3.14
C PHE A 122 14.82 8.98 -4.41
N GLU A 123 15.40 10.06 -4.94
CA GLU A 123 14.99 10.70 -6.18
C GLU A 123 15.64 10.01 -7.40
N PRO A 124 15.13 10.25 -8.62
CA PRO A 124 15.72 9.70 -9.84
C PRO A 124 17.24 9.91 -9.92
N GLY A 125 17.97 8.85 -10.25
CA GLY A 125 19.42 8.87 -10.41
C GLY A 125 20.22 8.57 -9.13
N MET A 126 19.63 8.67 -7.94
CA MET A 126 20.33 8.34 -6.69
C MET A 126 20.58 6.84 -6.57
N SER A 127 21.70 6.45 -5.95
CA SER A 127 21.98 5.08 -5.50
C SER A 127 21.71 4.90 -3.99
N PRO A 128 21.58 3.67 -3.48
CA PRO A 128 21.41 3.42 -2.05
C PRO A 128 22.54 3.99 -1.17
N GLU A 129 23.76 4.06 -1.70
CA GLU A 129 24.94 4.60 -1.02
C GLU A 129 24.84 6.10 -0.74
N GLU A 130 24.04 6.82 -1.53
CA GLU A 130 23.76 8.25 -1.36
C GLU A 130 22.73 8.51 -0.24
N SER A 131 22.34 7.48 0.52
CA SER A 131 21.43 7.62 1.65
C SER A 131 21.93 8.63 2.66
N ARG A 132 21.04 9.50 3.17
CA ARG A 132 21.30 10.37 4.34
C ARG A 132 21.58 9.55 5.62
N TYR A 133 21.24 8.26 5.58
CA TYR A 133 21.47 7.28 6.63
C TYR A 133 22.58 6.30 6.27
N SER A 134 23.51 6.67 5.37
CA SER A 134 24.60 5.82 4.88
C SER A 134 25.45 5.17 5.99
N ARG A 135 25.58 5.82 7.15
CA ARG A 135 26.25 5.26 8.34
C ARG A 135 25.54 4.04 8.96
N TYR A 136 24.29 3.79 8.60
CA TYR A 136 23.48 2.67 9.09
C TYR A 136 23.30 1.64 7.98
N SER A 137 24.19 0.65 7.92
CA SER A 137 24.19 -0.39 6.88
C SER A 137 22.83 -1.04 6.68
N ALA A 138 22.13 -1.38 7.77
CA ALA A 138 20.78 -1.96 7.71
C ALA A 138 19.76 -1.09 6.97
N HIS A 139 19.89 0.24 7.01
CA HIS A 139 19.00 1.15 6.28
C HIS A 139 19.34 1.17 4.79
N VAL A 140 20.64 1.24 4.45
CA VAL A 140 21.13 1.15 3.07
C VAL A 140 20.76 -0.20 2.43
N ASP A 141 20.87 -1.29 3.18
CA ASP A 141 20.52 -2.63 2.72
C ASP A 141 19.04 -2.77 2.40
N ARG A 142 18.16 -2.15 3.20
CA ARG A 142 16.72 -2.09 2.90
C ARG A 142 16.46 -1.36 1.59
N ALA A 143 17.12 -0.22 1.36
CA ALA A 143 17.02 0.51 0.10
C ALA A 143 17.55 -0.33 -1.07
N ARG A 144 18.74 -0.93 -0.97
CA ARG A 144 19.35 -1.80 -1.99
C ARG A 144 18.44 -2.97 -2.37
N ARG A 145 17.67 -3.47 -1.41
CA ARG A 145 16.68 -4.52 -1.65
C ARG A 145 15.36 -3.99 -2.21
N ASN A 146 15.16 -2.73 -2.55
CA ASN A 146 13.97 -2.37 -3.32
C ASN A 146 14.15 -2.73 -4.81
N VAL A 147 13.07 -3.14 -5.47
CA VAL A 147 13.07 -3.56 -6.88
C VAL A 147 13.56 -2.46 -7.83
N HIS A 148 13.29 -1.20 -7.50
CA HIS A 148 13.69 -0.04 -8.30
C HIS A 148 15.19 0.24 -8.21
N PHE A 149 15.98 -0.50 -7.43
CA PHE A 149 17.44 -0.43 -7.47
C PHE A 149 18.08 -1.62 -8.21
N ALA A 150 17.33 -2.33 -9.06
CA ALA A 150 17.87 -3.45 -9.83
C ALA A 150 19.13 -3.09 -10.64
N ASP A 151 19.18 -1.88 -11.18
CA ASP A 151 20.33 -1.33 -11.93
C ASP A 151 21.26 -0.46 -11.05
N GLY A 152 21.13 -0.56 -9.71
CA GLY A 152 21.93 0.18 -8.72
C GLY A 152 21.51 1.64 -8.47
N ARG A 153 20.66 2.22 -9.33
CA ARG A 153 20.16 3.60 -9.21
C ARG A 153 18.66 3.66 -9.46
N VAL A 154 17.98 4.65 -8.87
CA VAL A 154 16.55 4.89 -9.11
C VAL A 154 16.33 5.29 -10.58
N PRO A 155 15.48 4.58 -11.35
CA PRO A 155 15.24 4.90 -12.75
C PRO A 155 14.58 6.26 -12.94
N PRO A 156 14.74 6.90 -14.12
CA PRO A 156 14.06 8.15 -14.45
C PRO A 156 12.56 8.10 -14.15
N GLY A 157 12.05 9.15 -13.51
CA GLY A 157 10.64 9.29 -13.16
C GLY A 157 10.17 8.44 -11.97
N ASN A 158 11.00 7.57 -11.41
CA ASN A 158 10.68 6.79 -10.21
C ASN A 158 11.16 7.50 -8.95
N ARG A 159 10.48 7.25 -7.83
CA ARG A 159 10.94 7.58 -6.47
C ARG A 159 10.87 6.33 -5.62
N VAL A 160 11.81 6.16 -4.71
CA VAL A 160 11.78 5.07 -3.71
C VAL A 160 11.64 5.66 -2.32
N PHE A 161 10.65 5.18 -1.58
CA PHE A 161 10.32 5.61 -0.24
C PHE A 161 10.77 4.55 0.77
N ILE A 162 11.49 4.97 1.81
CA ILE A 162 11.88 4.11 2.92
C ILE A 162 11.03 4.45 4.14
N GLY A 163 10.30 3.46 4.66
CA GLY A 163 9.48 3.62 5.86
C GLY A 163 10.29 3.59 7.16
N GLY A 164 9.85 4.31 8.19
CA GLY A 164 10.43 4.19 9.53
C GLY A 164 9.99 2.93 10.26
N LEU A 165 10.93 2.15 10.80
CA LEU A 165 10.67 0.83 11.42
C LEU A 165 9.60 0.84 12.53
N ARG A 166 9.52 1.92 13.32
CA ARG A 166 8.54 2.06 14.42
C ARG A 166 7.14 2.44 13.96
N PHE A 167 7.00 3.00 12.77
CA PHE A 167 5.77 3.64 12.28
C PHE A 167 5.28 3.06 10.95
N SER A 168 5.83 1.90 10.57
CA SER A 168 5.58 1.25 9.29
C SER A 168 5.40 -0.24 9.52
N ARG A 169 4.40 -0.84 8.88
CA ARG A 169 4.19 -2.30 8.84
C ARG A 169 3.11 -2.71 7.86
N ARG A 170 3.17 -3.97 7.43
CA ARG A 170 1.99 -4.72 6.99
C ARG A 170 1.12 -5.04 8.20
N PHE A 171 -0.19 -4.91 8.07
CA PHE A 171 -1.11 -5.28 9.14
C PHE A 171 -1.24 -6.80 9.25
N GLY A 172 -1.40 -7.32 10.47
CA GLY A 172 -1.65 -8.75 10.68
C GLY A 172 -3.08 -9.16 10.31
N LYS A 173 -4.01 -8.21 10.37
CA LYS A 173 -5.39 -8.34 9.90
C LYS A 173 -5.71 -7.24 8.91
N ALA A 174 -6.54 -7.54 7.93
CA ALA A 174 -7.01 -6.57 6.97
C ALA A 174 -8.17 -5.76 7.59
N VAL A 175 -8.22 -4.45 7.34
CA VAL A 175 -9.31 -3.59 7.81
C VAL A 175 -10.25 -3.32 6.65
N TYR A 176 -11.52 -3.72 6.78
CA TYR A 176 -12.48 -3.55 5.71
C TYR A 176 -12.70 -2.07 5.42
N PHE A 177 -12.48 -1.67 4.17
CA PHE A 177 -12.60 -0.27 3.76
C PHE A 177 -14.02 0.07 3.30
N GLU A 178 -14.90 -0.93 3.19
CA GLU A 178 -16.34 -0.79 2.91
C GLU A 178 -16.62 0.02 1.62
N ALA A 179 -15.76 -0.14 0.60
CA ALA A 179 -15.84 0.59 -0.68
C ALA A 179 -17.07 0.25 -1.55
N GLY A 180 -17.90 -0.71 -1.12
CA GLY A 180 -19.16 -1.09 -1.77
C GLY A 180 -20.41 -0.62 -1.02
N GLU A 181 -20.26 0.08 0.10
CA GLU A 181 -21.36 0.40 1.00
C GLU A 181 -21.52 1.92 1.13
N PRO A 182 -22.66 2.54 0.78
CA PRO A 182 -22.85 4.00 0.79
C PRO A 182 -22.53 4.73 2.12
N GLY A 183 -22.43 4.00 3.24
CA GLY A 183 -22.04 4.52 4.55
C GLY A 183 -20.68 4.00 5.06
N GLY A 184 -19.94 3.28 4.25
CA GLY A 184 -18.69 2.62 4.59
C GLY A 184 -17.54 3.59 4.90
N LEU A 185 -16.49 3.08 5.55
CA LEU A 185 -15.29 3.81 5.94
C LEU A 185 -14.74 4.66 4.79
N MET A 186 -14.65 4.12 3.58
CA MET A 186 -14.21 4.86 2.40
C MET A 186 -15.06 6.12 2.14
N PHE A 187 -16.38 6.01 2.12
CA PHE A 187 -17.28 7.12 1.81
C PHE A 187 -17.36 8.14 2.95
N ARG A 188 -17.24 7.68 4.21
CA ARG A 188 -17.19 8.57 5.37
C ARG A 188 -15.92 9.40 5.42
N THR A 189 -14.79 8.85 4.97
CA THR A 189 -13.46 9.42 5.24
C THR A 189 -12.77 10.00 4.01
N VAL A 190 -12.97 9.44 2.82
CA VAL A 190 -12.30 9.88 1.59
C VAL A 190 -13.16 10.89 0.82
N ARG A 191 -12.51 11.83 0.14
CA ARG A 191 -13.15 12.86 -0.69
C ARG A 191 -12.50 12.92 -2.07
N THR A 192 -13.18 13.53 -3.05
CA THR A 192 -12.58 13.89 -4.34
C THR A 192 -11.43 14.91 -4.15
N GLN A 193 -10.68 15.23 -5.20
CA GLN A 193 -9.66 16.29 -5.14
C GLN A 193 -10.27 17.67 -4.83
N SER A 194 -11.50 17.92 -5.30
CA SER A 194 -12.30 19.10 -4.96
C SER A 194 -12.99 19.03 -3.59
N ASN A 195 -12.62 18.05 -2.75
CA ASN A 195 -13.15 17.83 -1.40
C ASN A 195 -14.66 17.47 -1.36
N ALA A 196 -15.23 16.98 -2.45
CA ALA A 196 -16.61 16.47 -2.50
C ALA A 196 -16.69 15.02 -1.96
N PRO A 197 -17.85 14.58 -1.43
CA PRO A 197 -18.11 13.19 -1.10
C PRO A 197 -17.92 12.25 -2.31
N LEU A 198 -17.44 11.04 -2.07
CA LEU A 198 -17.42 9.98 -3.07
C LEU A 198 -18.81 9.36 -3.23
N THR A 199 -19.08 8.75 -4.38
CA THR A 199 -20.33 8.04 -4.68
C THR A 199 -20.08 6.63 -5.18
N ILE A 200 -21.12 5.80 -5.20
CA ILE A 200 -21.14 4.51 -5.90
C ILE A 200 -21.81 4.75 -7.26
N GLY A 201 -21.09 4.50 -8.36
CA GLY A 201 -21.64 4.61 -9.71
C GLY A 201 -22.03 6.05 -10.07
N GLY A 202 -21.05 6.87 -10.47
CA GLY A 202 -21.26 8.24 -10.90
C GLY A 202 -19.97 8.97 -11.29
N SER A 203 -20.03 10.29 -11.49
CA SER A 203 -18.86 11.11 -11.84
C SER A 203 -17.82 11.17 -10.71
N SER A 204 -18.26 11.10 -9.45
CA SER A 204 -17.42 11.03 -8.25
C SER A 204 -17.20 9.60 -7.76
N ASP A 205 -17.27 8.61 -8.66
CA ASP A 205 -17.11 7.21 -8.29
C ASP A 205 -15.77 6.97 -7.58
N TRP A 206 -15.84 6.25 -6.47
CA TRP A 206 -14.68 6.00 -5.62
C TRP A 206 -13.54 5.32 -6.37
N ARG A 207 -13.84 4.42 -7.32
CA ARG A 207 -12.83 3.66 -8.07
C ARG A 207 -12.02 4.61 -8.94
N SER A 208 -12.69 5.47 -9.69
CA SER A 208 -12.04 6.48 -10.54
C SER A 208 -11.21 7.47 -9.72
N ASN A 209 -11.69 7.81 -8.52
CA ASN A 209 -11.05 8.78 -7.64
C ASN A 209 -9.88 8.25 -6.80
N THR A 210 -9.74 6.93 -6.66
CA THR A 210 -8.73 6.32 -5.75
C THR A 210 -7.78 5.34 -6.43
N ARG A 211 -8.01 5.02 -7.71
CA ARG A 211 -7.16 4.08 -8.48
C ARG A 211 -5.69 4.49 -8.57
N ILE A 212 -5.41 5.79 -8.64
CA ILE A 212 -4.06 6.33 -8.71
C ILE A 212 -3.63 6.77 -7.30
N PRO A 213 -2.37 6.52 -6.88
CA PRO A 213 -1.85 7.04 -5.61
C PRO A 213 -2.12 8.54 -5.47
N ARG A 214 -2.70 8.95 -4.34
CA ARG A 214 -3.14 10.34 -4.16
C ARG A 214 -3.16 10.77 -2.70
N PRO A 215 -3.09 12.08 -2.42
CA PRO A 215 -3.40 12.58 -1.08
C PRO A 215 -4.87 12.31 -0.74
N ALA A 216 -5.09 11.83 0.48
CA ALA A 216 -6.42 11.56 1.05
C ALA A 216 -6.73 12.47 2.24
N TRP A 217 -5.75 12.71 3.11
CA TRP A 217 -5.90 13.55 4.30
C TRP A 217 -4.64 14.37 4.58
N ASN A 218 -4.72 15.69 4.43
CA ASN A 218 -3.76 16.65 4.94
C ASN A 218 -4.06 16.92 6.42
N LEU A 219 -3.13 16.58 7.31
CA LEU A 219 -3.35 16.61 8.75
C LEU A 219 -3.33 18.02 9.33
N ASP A 220 -2.94 19.04 8.56
CA ASP A 220 -2.96 20.44 8.99
C ASP A 220 -4.37 21.01 8.97
N LYS A 221 -5.26 20.38 8.19
CA LYS A 221 -6.67 20.76 8.11
C LYS A 221 -7.50 19.98 9.13
N ALA A 222 -8.11 20.68 10.08
CA ALA A 222 -8.88 20.06 11.16
C ALA A 222 -9.97 19.08 10.68
N SER A 223 -10.65 19.37 9.57
CA SER A 223 -11.69 18.50 9.02
C SER A 223 -11.14 17.21 8.41
N GLU A 224 -9.97 17.27 7.78
CA GLU A 224 -9.26 16.10 7.23
C GLU A 224 -8.61 15.28 8.35
N ARG A 225 -8.05 15.95 9.38
CA ARG A 225 -7.54 15.29 10.60
C ARG A 225 -8.63 14.48 11.30
N ARG A 226 -9.86 15.01 11.43
CA ARG A 226 -11.00 14.25 11.98
C ARG A 226 -11.28 12.98 11.19
N ARG A 227 -11.28 13.05 9.85
CA ARG A 227 -11.50 11.87 8.99
C ARG A 227 -10.34 10.87 9.10
N ALA A 228 -9.10 11.35 9.17
CA ALA A 228 -7.93 10.51 9.41
C ALA A 228 -8.00 9.80 10.76
N ARG A 229 -8.50 10.46 11.82
CA ARG A 229 -8.73 9.82 13.13
C ARG A 229 -9.77 8.70 13.06
N THR A 230 -10.86 8.88 12.33
CA THR A 230 -11.83 7.79 12.08
C THR A 230 -11.18 6.57 11.41
N VAL A 231 -10.30 6.79 10.42
CA VAL A 231 -9.54 5.70 9.80
C VAL A 231 -8.54 5.08 10.78
N ARG A 232 -7.83 5.90 11.56
CA ARG A 232 -6.90 5.44 12.61
C ARG A 232 -7.61 4.54 13.60
N ASP A 233 -8.78 4.94 14.09
CA ASP A 233 -9.53 4.18 15.10
C ASP A 233 -9.94 2.80 14.57
N ALA A 234 -10.40 2.72 13.32
CA ALA A 234 -10.70 1.45 12.65
C ALA A 234 -9.44 0.57 12.45
N ILE A 235 -8.30 1.18 12.11
CA ILE A 235 -7.02 0.45 12.03
C ILE A 235 -6.59 -0.05 13.40
N LEU A 236 -6.67 0.79 14.42
CA LEU A 236 -6.21 0.49 15.76
C LEU A 236 -7.04 -0.63 16.39
N SER A 237 -8.37 -0.63 16.20
CA SER A 237 -9.26 -1.66 16.73
C SER A 237 -8.95 -3.05 16.17
N GLU A 238 -8.67 -3.13 14.86
CA GLU A 238 -8.43 -4.42 14.19
C GLU A 238 -6.99 -4.91 14.28
N THR A 239 -6.03 -3.99 14.27
CA THR A 239 -4.62 -4.34 14.02
C THR A 239 -3.69 -3.99 15.19
N ARG A 240 -4.18 -3.24 16.19
CA ARG A 240 -3.39 -2.64 17.27
C ARG A 240 -2.29 -1.68 16.78
N PHE A 241 -2.37 -1.23 15.54
CA PHE A 241 -1.44 -0.27 14.97
C PHE A 241 -2.05 1.14 15.02
N ASP A 242 -1.36 2.07 15.68
CA ASP A 242 -1.76 3.48 15.67
C ASP A 242 -1.10 4.21 14.48
N LEU A 243 -1.90 4.45 13.44
CA LEU A 243 -1.49 5.15 12.23
C LEU A 243 -0.91 6.56 12.51
N LEU A 244 -1.48 7.24 13.51
CA LEU A 244 -1.18 8.65 13.82
C LEU A 244 -0.26 8.79 15.03
N LYS A 245 0.35 7.69 15.49
CA LYS A 245 1.27 7.69 16.63
C LYS A 245 2.33 8.78 16.49
N ASN A 246 2.44 9.65 17.48
CA ASN A 246 3.40 10.77 17.54
C ASN A 246 3.28 11.78 16.39
N ILE A 247 2.11 11.93 15.77
CA ILE A 247 1.82 13.01 14.81
C ILE A 247 1.05 14.16 15.49
N ASP A 248 0.32 13.88 16.57
CA ASP A 248 -0.55 14.83 17.29
C ASP A 248 0.16 15.51 18.50
N GLU A 249 1.47 15.40 18.66
CA GLU A 249 2.24 16.03 19.76
C GLU A 249 2.74 17.47 19.47
N ILE A 250 2.13 18.18 18.49
CA ILE A 250 2.44 19.60 18.20
C ILE A 250 1.15 20.38 17.99
#